data_AF-A0A3M1F2F0-F1
#
_entry.id   AF-A0A3M1F2F0-F1
#
_cell.length_a   1.000
_cell.length_b   1.000
_cell.length_c   1.000
_cell.angle_alpha   90.00
_cell.angle_beta   90.00
_cell.angle_gamma   90.00
#
_symmetry.space_group_name_H-M   'P 1'
#
loop_
_entity.id
_entity.type
_entity.pdbx_description
1 polymer ?
#
loop_
_entity_poly.entity_id
_entity_poly.type
_entity_poly.pdbx_seq_one_letter_code
_entity_poly.pdbx_strand_id
1 'polypeptide(L)'
;MYNTRVRDYLILLGHTWICDRCRQRLLADPDALLIGHKLSEDERARMHALGEESFRTMMDLAAAAGISMDELRAAIDHPRSRLRHLGVRRRR
;
A
#
# COMPACT_ATOMS: atom_id res chain seq x y z
N MET A 1 17.40 14.33 12.14
CA MET A 1 16.15 13.64 11.75
C MET A 1 16.42 12.88 10.47
N TYR A 2 16.52 11.55 10.53
CA TYR A 2 16.71 10.75 9.32
C TYR A 2 15.50 10.95 8.41
N ASN A 3 15.67 11.73 7.34
CA ASN A 3 14.71 11.82 6.26
C ASN A 3 14.82 10.55 5.40
N THR A 4 14.62 9.40 6.04
CA THR A 4 14.56 8.11 5.35
C THR A 4 13.32 8.19 4.48
N ARG A 5 13.51 8.36 3.17
CA ARG A 5 12.40 8.31 2.22
C ARG A 5 11.72 6.96 2.39
N VAL A 6 10.57 6.93 3.06
CA VAL A 6 9.76 5.73 3.16
C VAL A 6 9.31 5.35 1.76
N ARG A 7 9.51 4.08 1.40
CA ARG A 7 9.23 3.53 0.06
C ARG A 7 7.74 3.67 -0.25
N ASP A 8 7.42 4.01 -1.50
CA ASP A 8 6.03 4.12 -1.95
C ASP A 8 5.26 2.81 -1.70
N TYR A 9 5.91 1.67 -1.88
CA TYR A 9 5.36 0.35 -1.57
C TYR A 9 4.79 0.24 -0.15
N LEU A 10 5.57 0.64 0.86
CA LEU A 10 5.13 0.62 2.25
C LEU A 10 4.00 1.62 2.49
N ILE A 11 4.08 2.83 1.92
CA ILE A 11 3.01 3.82 2.04
C ILE A 11 1.70 3.32 1.45
N LEU A 12 1.75 2.66 0.30
CA LEU A 12 0.58 2.08 -0.35
C LEU A 12 -0.06 1.00 0.51
N LEU A 13 0.74 0.06 1.05
CA LEU A 13 0.26 -1.01 1.93
C LEU A 13 -0.34 -0.48 3.23
N GLY A 14 0.36 0.44 3.89
CA GLY A 14 -0.14 1.06 5.12
C GLY A 14 -1.44 1.82 4.86
N HIS A 15 -1.54 2.52 3.72
CA HIS A 15 -2.75 3.25 3.38
C HIS A 15 -3.92 2.34 3.01
N THR A 16 -3.70 1.29 2.21
CA THR A 16 -4.77 0.35 1.83
C THR A 16 -5.24 -0.47 3.03
N TRP A 17 -4.38 -0.72 4.01
CA TRP A 17 -4.81 -1.29 5.29
C TRP A 17 -5.77 -0.37 6.06
N ILE A 18 -5.46 0.93 6.14
CA ILE A 18 -6.25 1.91 6.92
C ILE A 18 -7.52 2.34 6.18
N CYS A 19 -7.47 2.44 4.85
CA CYS A 19 -8.52 3.02 4.03
C CYS A 19 -9.22 1.96 3.16
N ASP A 20 -10.39 1.51 3.61
CA ASP A 20 -11.22 0.52 2.91
C ASP A 20 -11.50 0.90 1.45
N ARG A 21 -11.78 2.19 1.18
CA ARG A 21 -11.99 2.67 -0.19
C ARG A 21 -10.78 2.46 -1.10
N CYS A 22 -9.58 2.68 -0.59
CA CYS A 22 -8.35 2.49 -1.37
C CYS A 22 -7.99 1.02 -1.50
N ARG A 23 -8.32 0.19 -0.50
CA ARG A 23 -8.27 -1.27 -0.61
C ARG A 23 -9.19 -1.79 -1.71
N GLN A 24 -10.46 -1.40 -1.71
CA GLN A 24 -11.40 -1.82 -2.75
C GLN A 24 -10.92 -1.43 -4.15
N ARG A 25 -10.35 -0.23 -4.29
CA ARG A 25 -9.75 0.21 -5.55
C ARG A 25 -8.52 -0.59 -5.94
N LEU A 26 -7.66 -0.92 -4.99
CA LEU A 26 -6.50 -1.79 -5.23
C LEU A 26 -6.95 -3.16 -5.76
N LEU A 27 -7.98 -3.75 -5.13
CA LEU A 27 -8.48 -5.07 -5.50
C LEU A 27 -9.24 -5.06 -6.84
N ALA A 28 -9.91 -3.95 -7.17
CA ALA A 28 -10.66 -3.82 -8.42
C ALA A 28 -9.77 -3.50 -9.62
N ASP A 29 -8.82 -2.59 -9.46
CA ASP A 29 -7.90 -2.15 -10.52
C ASP A 29 -6.55 -1.75 -9.90
N PRO A 30 -5.66 -2.73 -9.65
CA PRO A 30 -4.36 -2.47 -9.06
C PRO A 30 -3.56 -1.50 -9.93
N ASP A 31 -3.55 -1.69 -11.25
CA ASP A 31 -2.78 -0.85 -12.16
C ASP A 31 -3.13 0.63 -12.01
N ALA A 32 -4.42 0.98 -12.05
CA ALA A 32 -4.87 2.36 -11.91
C ALA A 32 -4.48 2.99 -10.57
N LEU A 33 -4.46 2.21 -9.48
CA LEU A 33 -4.00 2.69 -8.18
C LEU A 33 -2.48 2.89 -8.14
N LEU A 34 -1.72 2.02 -8.80
CA LEU A 34 -0.25 2.01 -8.78
C LEU A 34 0.39 3.04 -9.73
N ILE A 35 -0.37 3.69 -10.61
CA ILE A 35 0.15 4.71 -11.52
C ILE A 35 0.80 5.86 -10.73
N GLY A 36 2.06 6.17 -11.06
CA GLY A 36 2.81 7.29 -10.48
C GLY A 36 3.54 6.96 -9.19
N HIS A 37 3.43 5.72 -8.70
CA HIS A 37 4.20 5.22 -7.57
C HIS A 37 5.48 4.51 -8.03
N LYS A 38 6.57 4.72 -7.29
CA LYS A 38 7.86 4.09 -7.55
C LYS A 38 7.90 2.71 -6.91
N LEU A 39 7.60 1.70 -7.71
CA LEU A 39 7.64 0.28 -7.35
C LEU A 39 8.65 -0.46 -8.23
N SER A 40 9.36 -1.43 -7.67
CA SER A 40 10.04 -2.46 -8.46
C SER A 40 9.04 -3.38 -9.15
N GLU A 41 9.51 -4.19 -10.10
CA GLU A 41 8.69 -5.20 -10.75
C GLU A 41 8.14 -6.23 -9.74
N ASP A 42 8.97 -6.66 -8.79
CA ASP A 42 8.57 -7.57 -7.71
C ASP A 42 7.49 -6.96 -6.81
N GLU A 43 7.67 -5.70 -6.39
CA GLU A 43 6.69 -5.00 -5.54
C GLU A 43 5.36 -4.84 -6.28
N ARG A 44 5.42 -4.49 -7.57
CA ARG A 44 4.23 -4.41 -8.42
C ARG A 44 3.55 -5.77 -8.50
N ALA A 45 4.28 -6.83 -8.83
CA ALA A 45 3.72 -8.19 -8.90
C ALA A 45 3.04 -8.60 -7.58
N ARG A 46 3.64 -8.27 -6.43
CA ARG A 46 3.02 -8.52 -5.12
C ARG A 46 1.74 -7.71 -4.91
N MET A 47 1.73 -6.43 -5.27
CA MET A 47 0.51 -5.60 -5.20
C MET A 47 -0.63 -6.16 -6.05
N HIS A 48 -0.32 -6.72 -7.22
CA HIS A 48 -1.29 -7.39 -8.09
C HIS A 48 -1.79 -8.73 -7.53
N ALA A 49 -0.96 -9.42 -6.75
CA ALA A 49 -1.31 -10.68 -6.13
C ALA A 49 -2.14 -10.52 -4.84
N LEU A 50 -2.32 -9.29 -4.34
CA LEU A 50 -3.14 -9.04 -3.15
C LEU A 50 -4.62 -9.30 -3.45
N GLY A 51 -5.24 -10.10 -2.57
CA GLY A 51 -6.67 -10.41 -2.60
C GLY A 51 -7.36 -9.98 -1.31
N GLU A 52 -8.67 -10.18 -1.21
CA GLU A 52 -9.42 -9.92 0.02
C GLU A 52 -8.86 -10.69 1.22
N GLU A 53 -8.40 -11.91 1.00
CA GLU A 53 -7.78 -12.77 2.01
C GLU A 53 -6.50 -12.18 2.61
N SER A 54 -5.75 -11.40 1.82
CA SER A 54 -4.55 -10.69 2.26
C SER A 54 -4.88 -9.59 3.27
N PHE A 55 -6.12 -9.10 3.31
CA PHE A 55 -6.54 -8.02 4.22
C PHE A 55 -7.28 -8.50 5.48
N ARG A 56 -7.31 -9.82 5.75
CA ARG A 56 -7.96 -10.36 6.95
C ARG A 56 -7.22 -9.99 8.24
N THR A 57 -5.90 -10.10 8.23
CA THR A 57 -5.04 -9.71 9.35
C THR A 57 -3.80 -8.98 8.85
N MET A 58 -3.15 -8.20 9.72
CA MET A 58 -1.86 -7.57 9.36
C MET A 58 -0.81 -8.62 9.01
N MET A 59 -0.88 -9.80 9.61
CA MET A 59 0.03 -10.91 9.33
C MET A 59 -0.17 -11.45 7.92
N ASP A 60 -1.42 -11.62 7.48
CA ASP A 60 -1.73 -12.04 6.11
C ASP A 60 -1.24 -11.01 5.09
N LEU A 61 -1.43 -9.71 5.37
CA LEU A 61 -0.98 -8.65 4.49
C LEU A 61 0.54 -8.61 4.40
N ALA A 62 1.22 -8.67 5.55
CA ALA A 62 2.69 -8.67 5.59
C ALA A 62 3.27 -9.88 4.84
N ALA A 63 2.68 -11.05 5.01
CA ALA A 63 3.08 -12.27 4.31
C ALA A 63 2.87 -12.16 2.80
N ALA A 64 1.68 -11.73 2.36
CA ALA A 64 1.37 -11.58 0.93
C ALA A 64 2.23 -10.48 0.26
N ALA A 65 2.52 -9.40 0.98
CA ALA A 65 3.41 -8.33 0.54
C ALA A 65 4.91 -8.69 0.67
N GLY A 66 5.23 -9.82 1.30
CA GLY A 66 6.59 -10.28 1.60
C GLY A 66 7.44 -9.22 2.32
N ILE A 67 6.84 -8.58 3.32
CA ILE A 67 7.49 -7.64 4.25
C ILE A 67 7.34 -8.15 5.68
N SER A 68 8.13 -7.61 6.60
CA SER A 68 7.97 -7.90 8.01
C SER A 68 6.76 -7.19 8.62
N MET A 69 6.25 -7.74 9.73
CA MET A 69 5.20 -7.10 10.54
C MET A 69 5.62 -5.73 11.06
N ASP A 70 6.90 -5.54 11.39
CA ASP A 70 7.41 -4.27 11.89
C ASP A 70 7.45 -3.20 10.79
N GLU A 71 7.83 -3.58 9.56
CA GLU A 71 7.75 -2.70 8.39
C GLU A 71 6.30 -2.29 8.10
N LEU A 72 5.35 -3.24 8.16
CA LEU A 72 3.94 -2.94 7.95
C LEU A 72 3.40 -2.02 9.05
N ARG A 73 3.75 -2.27 10.32
CA ARG A 73 3.35 -1.41 11.45
C ARG A 73 3.89 0.00 11.28
N ALA A 74 5.20 0.12 11.01
CA ALA A 74 5.84 1.41 10.76
C ALA A 74 5.20 2.12 9.57
N ALA A 75 4.81 1.38 8.53
CA ALA A 75 4.09 1.93 7.38
C ALA A 75 2.70 2.46 7.75
N ILE A 76 1.92 1.71 8.54
CA ILE A 76 0.58 2.13 9.01
C ILE A 76 0.69 3.41 9.86
N ASP A 77 1.66 3.45 10.78
CA ASP A 77 1.87 4.59 11.67
C ASP A 77 2.47 5.81 10.94
N HIS A 78 3.02 5.62 9.75
CA HIS A 78 3.66 6.68 9.00
C HIS A 78 2.66 7.76 8.56
N PRO A 79 2.94 9.07 8.79
CA PRO A 79 2.01 10.15 8.44
C PRO A 79 1.57 10.16 6.97
N ARG A 80 2.44 9.71 6.05
CA ARG A 80 2.13 9.63 4.61
C ARG A 80 1.17 8.49 4.25
N SER A 81 0.98 7.49 5.11
CA SER A 81 -0.03 6.44 4.92
C SER A 81 -1.41 6.90 5.37
N ARG A 82 -1.48 7.97 6.16
CA ARG A 82 -2.73 8.61 6.64
C ARG A 82 -3.26 9.68 5.66
N LEU A 83 -2.77 9.70 4.42
CA LEU A 83 -3.26 10.61 3.37
C LEU A 83 -4.75 10.37 3.07
N ARG A 84 -5.42 11.34 2.43
CA ARG A 84 -6.89 11.31 2.27
C ARG A 84 -7.39 10.15 1.39
N HIS A 85 -6.86 9.95 0.18
CA HIS A 85 -7.15 8.79 -0.69
C HIS A 85 -6.09 8.70 -1.81
N LEU A 86 -5.62 7.50 -2.15
CA LEU A 86 -4.72 7.25 -3.28
C LEU A 86 -5.45 7.39 -4.62
N GLY A 87 -4.74 7.77 -5.68
CA GLY A 87 -5.28 7.81 -7.04
C GLY A 87 -6.43 8.79 -7.29
N VAL A 88 -6.66 9.78 -6.41
CA VAL A 88 -7.57 10.90 -6.69
C VAL A 88 -6.81 11.94 -7.48
N ARG A 89 -6.58 11.69 -8.77
CA ARG A 89 -6.19 12.76 -9.69
C ARG A 89 -7.39 13.69 -9.83
N ARG A 90 -7.47 14.77 -9.05
CA ARG A 90 -8.14 15.98 -9.56
C ARG A 90 -7.24 16.52 -10.66
N ARG A 91 -7.51 16.14 -11.92
CA ARG A 91 -7.07 16.98 -13.05
C ARG A 91 -7.64 18.37 -12.78
N ARG A 92 -6.75 19.37 -12.67
CA ARG A 92 -7.13 20.77 -12.79
C ARG A 92 -7.07 21.14 -14.27
#